data_AF-A0A437QQ96-F1
#
_entry.id   AF-A0A437QQ96-F1
#
_cell.length_a   1.000
_cell.length_b   1.000
_cell.length_c   1.000
_cell.angle_alpha   90.00
_cell.angle_beta   90.00
_cell.angle_gamma   90.00
#
_symmetry.space_group_name_H-M   'P 1'
#
loop_
_entity.id
_entity.type
_entity.pdbx_description
1 polymer ?
#
loop_
_entity_poly.entity_id
_entity_poly.type
_entity_poly.pdbx_seq_one_letter_code
_entity_poly.pdbx_strand_id
1 'polypeptide(L)'
;MAQTDDVDFAVLGSAALAMKCFQREVEKLAEKSAKSSPSDVSQLASFPAYSILLFMLEYDAAGLNQKKHQGLLKKFGVDTAGNLKTYPLLSQSALFEIFGGLGLSRESIRRLLILLSDYGLLERTSKGPPFPDQLGISKEGGRLMRRAAKKLTKDMDKSKQFGYL
;
A
#
# COMPACT_ATOMS: atom_id res chain seq x y z
N MET A 1 17.41 19.65 -5.61
CA MET A 1 17.05 18.35 -6.20
C MET A 1 17.49 17.27 -5.21
N ALA A 2 16.55 16.64 -4.51
CA ALA A 2 16.90 15.59 -3.54
C ALA A 2 17.16 14.28 -4.30
N GLN A 3 18.35 13.70 -4.11
CA GLN A 3 18.68 12.34 -4.54
C GLN A 3 17.62 11.39 -3.96
N THR A 4 16.71 10.92 -4.81
CA THR A 4 15.93 9.72 -4.51
C THR A 4 16.89 8.56 -4.58
N ASP A 5 17.34 8.06 -3.43
CA ASP A 5 17.89 6.71 -3.35
C ASP A 5 16.98 5.79 -4.17
N ASP A 6 17.54 5.11 -5.18
CA ASP A 6 16.86 4.09 -5.99
C ASP A 6 16.45 2.93 -5.07
N VAL A 7 15.34 3.10 -4.39
CA VAL A 7 14.69 2.03 -3.62
C VAL A 7 13.99 1.16 -4.66
N ASP A 8 14.56 0.00 -4.92
CA ASP A 8 13.93 -1.00 -5.77
C ASP A 8 12.66 -1.52 -5.09
N PHE A 9 11.51 -0.99 -5.50
CA PHE A 9 10.21 -1.41 -5.01
C PHE A 9 9.83 -2.82 -5.48
N ALA A 10 10.55 -3.42 -6.45
CA ALA A 10 10.33 -4.81 -6.85
C ALA A 10 10.60 -5.79 -5.69
N VAL A 11 11.46 -5.41 -4.74
CA VAL A 11 11.78 -6.24 -3.56
C VAL A 11 10.56 -6.41 -2.63
N LEU A 12 9.65 -5.43 -2.62
CA LEU A 12 8.37 -5.53 -1.91
C LEU A 12 7.45 -6.62 -2.50
N GLY A 13 7.72 -7.12 -3.71
CA GLY A 13 7.02 -8.30 -4.24
C GLY A 13 7.29 -9.60 -3.47
N SER A 14 8.32 -9.65 -2.60
CA SER A 14 8.63 -10.84 -1.79
C SER A 14 7.77 -10.92 -0.52
N ALA A 15 6.64 -11.62 -0.61
CA ALA A 15 5.54 -11.54 0.35
C ALA A 15 5.92 -11.74 1.83
N ALA A 16 6.74 -12.75 2.17
CA ALA A 16 6.95 -13.11 3.58
C ALA A 16 7.87 -12.14 4.35
N LEU A 17 9.00 -11.76 3.74
CA LEU A 17 9.97 -10.86 4.38
C LEU A 17 9.51 -9.40 4.30
N ALA A 18 8.92 -8.99 3.17
CA ALA A 18 8.37 -7.65 3.03
C ALA A 18 7.24 -7.39 4.04
N MET A 19 6.38 -8.38 4.29
CA MET A 19 5.36 -8.31 5.33
C MET A 19 5.96 -8.13 6.72
N LYS A 20 6.99 -8.91 7.11
CA LYS A 20 7.65 -8.73 8.42
C LYS A 20 8.27 -7.35 8.58
N CYS A 21 8.92 -6.82 7.54
CA CYS A 21 9.49 -5.47 7.55
C CYS A 21 8.40 -4.39 7.65
N PHE A 22 7.28 -4.59 6.95
CA PHE A 22 6.11 -3.70 6.99
C PHE A 22 5.45 -3.69 8.37
N GLN A 23 5.18 -4.86 8.95
CA GLN A 23 4.60 -4.99 10.30
C GLN A 23 5.41 -4.21 11.34
N ARG A 24 6.74 -4.36 11.32
CA ARG A 24 7.64 -3.63 12.21
C ARG A 24 7.63 -2.11 12.00
N GLU A 25 7.39 -1.63 10.78
CA GLU A 25 7.28 -0.18 10.53
C GLU A 25 5.92 0.37 10.95
N VAL A 26 4.85 -0.42 10.81
CA VAL A 26 3.52 -0.09 11.32
C VAL A 26 3.51 -0.02 12.85
N GLU A 27 4.11 -0.98 13.54
CA GLU A 27 4.26 -0.98 15.00
C GLU A 27 4.99 0.29 15.48
N LYS A 28 6.09 0.67 14.83
CA LYS A 28 6.82 1.91 15.14
C LYS A 28 6.02 3.18 14.86
N LEU A 29 5.12 3.14 13.88
CA LEU A 29 4.24 4.26 13.59
C LEU A 29 3.14 4.36 14.65
N ALA A 30 2.62 3.23 15.11
CA ALA A 30 1.69 3.16 16.23
C ALA A 30 2.31 3.67 17.53
N GLU A 31 3.53 3.25 17.89
CA GLU A 31 4.26 3.76 19.07
C GLU A 31 4.41 5.29 19.09
N LYS A 32 4.42 5.93 17.92
CA LYS A 32 4.53 7.39 17.78
C LYS A 32 3.17 8.09 17.76
N SER A 33 2.08 7.35 17.60
CA SER A 33 0.72 7.87 17.58
C SER A 33 0.07 7.71 18.95
N ALA A 34 -0.25 8.81 19.60
CA ALA A 34 -0.96 8.80 20.89
C ALA A 34 -2.37 8.17 20.83
N LYS A 35 -2.86 7.82 19.63
CA LYS A 35 -4.22 7.29 19.39
C LYS A 35 -4.23 5.82 18.97
N SER A 36 -3.11 5.11 18.96
CA SER A 36 -3.07 3.75 18.44
C SER A 36 -3.62 2.71 19.41
N SER A 37 -4.74 2.09 19.06
CA SER A 37 -5.23 0.90 19.77
C SER A 37 -4.56 -0.38 19.23
N PRO A 38 -4.33 -1.42 20.05
CA PRO A 38 -3.74 -2.68 19.58
C PRO A 38 -4.51 -3.34 18.43
N SER A 39 -5.82 -3.16 18.38
CA SER A 39 -6.68 -3.61 17.28
C SER A 39 -6.38 -2.88 15.98
N ASP A 40 -6.12 -1.58 16.03
CA ASP A 40 -5.79 -0.79 14.83
C ASP A 40 -4.41 -1.17 14.29
N VAL A 41 -3.43 -1.37 15.18
CA VAL A 41 -2.08 -1.80 14.78
C VAL A 41 -2.14 -3.15 14.07
N SER A 42 -2.90 -4.10 14.61
CA SER A 42 -3.10 -5.42 13.99
C SER A 42 -3.75 -5.31 12.60
N GLN A 43 -4.75 -4.45 12.45
CA GLN A 43 -5.40 -4.21 11.14
C GLN A 43 -4.48 -3.50 10.15
N LEU A 44 -3.69 -2.51 10.59
CA LEU A 44 -2.71 -1.81 9.76
C LEU A 44 -1.52 -2.71 9.37
N ALA A 45 -1.16 -3.66 10.23
CA ALA A 45 -0.08 -4.63 10.03
C ALA A 45 -0.53 -5.88 9.23
N SER A 46 -1.78 -5.88 8.74
CA SER A 46 -2.38 -6.98 8.02
C SER A 46 -1.96 -7.03 6.54
N PHE A 47 -2.03 -8.22 5.94
CA PHE A 47 -1.75 -8.42 4.52
C PHE A 47 -2.66 -7.59 3.58
N PRO A 48 -3.97 -7.42 3.87
CA PRO A 48 -4.81 -6.48 3.14
C PRO A 48 -4.29 -5.04 3.16
N ALA A 49 -3.87 -4.53 4.32
CA ALA A 49 -3.36 -3.16 4.45
C ALA A 49 -2.09 -2.96 3.62
N TYR A 50 -1.18 -3.93 3.71
CA TYR A 50 0.03 -3.98 2.91
C TYR A 50 -0.26 -3.99 1.41
N SER A 51 -1.17 -4.85 0.97
CA SER A 51 -1.52 -5.00 -0.44
C SER A 51 -2.15 -3.74 -1.02
N ILE A 52 -3.01 -3.06 -0.25
CA ILE A 52 -3.60 -1.78 -0.64
C ILE A 52 -2.53 -0.70 -0.76
N LEU A 53 -1.64 -0.58 0.22
CA LEU A 53 -0.57 0.43 0.19
C LEU A 53 0.44 0.17 -0.93
N LEU A 54 0.79 -1.10 -1.19
CA LEU A 54 1.66 -1.49 -2.29
C LEU A 54 1.03 -1.16 -3.63
N PHE A 55 -0.25 -1.49 -3.83
CA PHE A 55 -0.98 -1.13 -5.04
C PHE A 55 -1.03 0.39 -5.24
N MET A 56 -1.37 1.15 -4.19
CA MET A 56 -1.45 2.61 -4.26
C MET A 56 -0.09 3.25 -4.58
N LEU A 57 1.00 2.70 -4.06
CA LEU A 57 2.35 3.15 -4.36
C LEU A 57 2.73 2.86 -5.82
N GLU A 58 2.46 1.65 -6.31
CA GLU A 58 2.72 1.28 -7.70
C GLU A 58 1.80 2.04 -8.66
N TYR A 59 0.58 2.38 -8.24
CA TYR A 59 -0.36 3.22 -8.99
C TYR A 59 0.15 4.65 -9.15
N ASP A 60 0.60 5.27 -8.06
CA ASP A 60 1.20 6.61 -8.07
C ASP A 60 2.47 6.64 -8.93
N ALA A 61 3.32 5.60 -8.83
CA ALA A 61 4.53 5.44 -9.64
C ALA A 61 4.25 5.15 -11.13
N ALA A 62 3.16 4.45 -11.44
CA ALA A 62 2.73 4.20 -12.82
C ALA A 62 2.24 5.50 -13.50
N GLY A 63 1.73 6.45 -12.72
CA GLY A 63 1.14 7.69 -13.19
C GLY A 63 -0.05 7.46 -14.12
N LEU A 64 -0.31 8.40 -15.02
CA LEU A 64 -1.42 8.32 -16.01
C LEU A 64 -1.12 7.38 -17.20
N ASN A 65 -0.09 6.51 -17.11
CA ASN A 65 0.26 5.62 -18.20
C ASN A 65 -0.64 4.38 -18.22
N GLN A 66 -1.58 4.35 -19.16
CA GLN A 66 -2.58 3.29 -19.31
C GLN A 66 -1.97 1.88 -19.47
N LYS A 67 -0.82 1.74 -20.15
CA LYS A 67 -0.14 0.42 -20.30
C LYS A 67 0.42 -0.08 -18.98
N LYS A 68 1.05 0.80 -18.19
CA LYS A 68 1.55 0.46 -16.84
C LYS A 68 0.39 0.16 -15.90
N HIS A 69 -0.70 0.91 -16.02
CA HIS A 69 -1.91 0.70 -15.23
C HIS A 69 -2.58 -0.66 -15.50
N GLN A 70 -2.74 -1.06 -16.77
CA GLN A 70 -3.24 -2.40 -17.11
C GLN A 70 -2.31 -3.52 -16.64
N GLY A 71 -0.99 -3.32 -16.73
CA GLY A 71 -0.01 -4.27 -16.19
C GLY A 71 -0.12 -4.42 -14.67
N LEU A 72 -0.36 -3.32 -13.95
CA LEU A 72 -0.57 -3.31 -12.50
C LEU A 72 -1.85 -4.05 -12.11
N LEU A 73 -2.97 -3.78 -12.80
CA LEU A 73 -4.24 -4.48 -12.55
C LEU A 73 -4.09 -5.99 -12.74
N LYS A 74 -3.42 -6.43 -13.82
CA LYS A 74 -3.12 -7.85 -14.06
C LYS A 74 -2.26 -8.46 -12.96
N LYS A 75 -1.24 -7.74 -12.48
CA LYS A 75 -0.35 -8.20 -11.39
C LYS A 75 -1.11 -8.46 -10.09
N PHE A 76 -2.17 -7.68 -9.82
CA PHE A 76 -3.03 -7.85 -8.65
C PHE A 76 -4.24 -8.76 -8.91
N GLY A 77 -4.26 -9.50 -10.03
CA GLY A 77 -5.32 -10.47 -10.34
C GLY A 77 -6.65 -9.84 -10.75
N VAL A 78 -6.64 -8.56 -11.13
CA VAL A 78 -7.83 -7.81 -11.52
C VAL A 78 -8.02 -7.91 -13.02
N ASP A 79 -8.83 -8.87 -13.46
CA ASP A 79 -9.20 -9.02 -14.86
C ASP A 79 -10.39 -8.11 -15.19
N THR A 80 -10.14 -6.80 -15.18
CA THR A 80 -11.16 -5.84 -15.62
C THR A 80 -11.10 -5.72 -17.12
N ALA A 81 -12.00 -6.45 -17.78
CA ALA A 81 -12.31 -6.27 -19.19
C ALA A 81 -12.80 -4.82 -19.42
N GLY A 82 -11.88 -3.91 -19.71
CA GLY A 82 -12.11 -2.67 -20.45
C GLY A 82 -12.71 -1.44 -19.75
N ASN A 83 -13.14 -1.47 -18.48
CA ASN A 83 -13.94 -0.35 -17.92
C ASN A 83 -13.29 0.50 -16.81
N LEU A 84 -12.09 0.19 -16.31
CA LEU A 84 -11.40 1.09 -15.38
C LEU A 84 -10.73 2.23 -16.15
N LYS A 85 -11.44 3.35 -16.27
CA LYS A 85 -10.86 4.63 -16.71
C LYS A 85 -9.70 4.98 -15.78
N THR A 86 -8.56 5.34 -16.36
CA THR A 86 -7.35 5.73 -15.63
C THR A 86 -7.58 7.11 -15.02
N TYR A 87 -7.80 7.17 -13.72
CA TYR A 87 -8.00 8.44 -13.01
C TYR A 87 -6.71 8.84 -12.27
N PRO A 88 -6.43 10.14 -12.06
CA PRO A 88 -5.29 10.53 -11.24
C PRO A 88 -5.40 10.03 -9.78
N LEU A 89 -6.61 9.72 -9.31
CA LEU A 89 -6.88 9.17 -7.99
C LEU A 89 -7.91 8.04 -8.09
N LEU A 90 -7.78 7.02 -7.24
CA LEU A 90 -8.62 5.82 -7.29
C LEU A 90 -9.90 6.01 -6.49
N SER A 91 -11.03 5.63 -7.06
CA SER A 91 -12.28 5.60 -6.33
C SER A 91 -12.35 4.41 -5.38
N GLN A 92 -13.12 4.56 -4.31
CA GLN A 92 -13.37 3.47 -3.37
C GLN A 92 -13.99 2.25 -4.08
N SER A 93 -14.90 2.48 -5.03
CA SER A 93 -15.51 1.42 -5.83
C SER A 93 -14.46 0.66 -6.66
N ALA A 94 -13.48 1.35 -7.25
CA ALA A 94 -12.38 0.69 -7.94
C ALA A 94 -11.57 -0.19 -6.99
N LEU A 95 -11.28 0.29 -5.78
CA LEU A 95 -10.57 -0.51 -4.78
C LEU A 95 -11.38 -1.73 -4.31
N PHE A 96 -12.70 -1.62 -4.22
CA PHE A 96 -13.55 -2.77 -3.93
C PHE A 96 -13.54 -3.82 -5.02
N GLU A 97 -13.47 -3.42 -6.29
CA GLU A 97 -13.33 -4.36 -7.39
C GLU A 97 -11.95 -5.02 -7.41
N ILE A 98 -10.89 -4.23 -7.18
CA ILE A 98 -9.50 -4.70 -7.16
C ILE A 98 -9.27 -5.70 -6.01
N PHE A 99 -9.73 -5.36 -4.80
CA PHE A 99 -9.47 -6.14 -3.59
C PHE A 99 -10.62 -7.08 -3.20
N GLY A 100 -11.76 -7.02 -3.89
CA GLY A 100 -12.87 -7.95 -3.68
C GLY A 100 -12.49 -9.40 -3.96
N GLY A 101 -11.53 -9.63 -4.86
CA GLY A 101 -10.95 -10.94 -5.14
C GLY A 101 -10.10 -11.53 -4.00
N LEU A 102 -9.72 -10.74 -2.99
CA LEU A 102 -8.96 -11.21 -1.83
C LEU A 102 -9.84 -11.84 -0.72
N GLY A 103 -11.12 -12.06 -0.98
CA GLY A 103 -12.06 -12.64 0.01
C GLY A 103 -12.46 -11.68 1.14
N LEU A 104 -12.20 -10.37 0.97
CA LEU A 104 -12.57 -9.33 1.93
C LEU A 104 -13.96 -8.77 1.59
N SER A 105 -14.77 -8.55 2.62
CA SER A 105 -16.03 -7.82 2.43
C SER A 105 -15.77 -6.36 2.07
N ARG A 106 -16.69 -5.73 1.31
CA ARG A 106 -16.62 -4.29 1.01
C ARG A 106 -16.54 -3.44 2.27
N GLU A 107 -17.23 -3.87 3.33
CA GLU A 107 -17.22 -3.20 4.63
C GLU A 107 -15.85 -3.32 5.34
N SER A 108 -15.20 -4.49 5.25
CA SER A 108 -13.84 -4.68 5.75
C SER A 108 -12.83 -3.78 5.03
N ILE A 109 -12.92 -3.71 3.69
CA ILE A 109 -12.07 -2.83 2.88
C ILE A 109 -12.37 -1.37 3.23
N ARG A 110 -13.64 -0.99 3.36
CA ARG A 110 -14.04 0.36 3.78
C ARG A 110 -13.41 0.75 5.11
N ARG A 111 -13.59 -0.06 6.16
CA ARG A 111 -13.00 0.15 7.49
C ARG A 111 -11.49 0.32 7.43
N LEU A 112 -10.83 -0.52 6.63
CA LEU A 112 -9.38 -0.47 6.46
C LEU A 112 -8.92 0.81 5.74
N LEU A 113 -9.65 1.27 4.73
CA LEU A 113 -9.37 2.55 4.05
C LEU A 113 -9.60 3.75 4.99
N ILE A 114 -10.60 3.68 5.87
CA ILE A 114 -10.77 4.70 6.93
C ILE A 114 -9.52 4.74 7.79
N LEU A 115 -9.14 3.57 8.32
CA LEU A 115 -8.03 3.42 9.24
C LEU A 115 -6.70 3.89 8.63
N LEU A 116 -6.38 3.46 7.40
CA LEU A 116 -5.17 3.88 6.71
C LEU A 116 -5.10 5.40 6.53
N SER A 117 -6.22 6.05 6.26
CA SER A 117 -6.24 7.50 6.11
C SER A 117 -6.26 8.25 7.44
N ASP A 118 -6.88 7.71 8.50
CA ASP A 118 -6.86 8.31 9.83
C ASP A 118 -5.43 8.30 10.42
N TYR A 119 -4.61 7.33 10.03
CA TYR A 119 -3.19 7.25 10.32
C TYR A 119 -2.31 8.03 9.32
N GLY A 120 -2.93 8.81 8.43
CA GLY A 120 -2.23 9.67 7.49
C GLY A 120 -1.50 8.92 6.37
N LEU A 121 -1.74 7.61 6.16
CA LEU A 121 -1.07 6.79 5.13
C LEU A 121 -1.72 6.94 3.75
N LEU A 122 -2.98 7.34 3.70
CA LEU A 122 -3.72 7.68 2.48
C LEU A 122 -4.21 9.12 2.55
N GLU A 123 -4.09 9.83 1.43
CA GLU A 123 -4.67 11.16 1.25
C GLU A 123 -6.08 11.04 0.65
N ARG A 124 -7.01 11.80 1.24
CA ARG A 124 -8.40 11.94 0.78
C ARG A 124 -8.54 13.30 0.11
N THR A 125 -8.91 13.35 -1.17
CA THR A 125 -9.10 14.63 -1.89
C THR A 125 -10.55 15.13 -1.88
N SER A 126 -11.52 14.29 -1.50
CA SER A 126 -12.92 14.68 -1.32
C SER A 126 -13.28 14.75 0.17
N LYS A 127 -13.85 15.89 0.59
CA LYS A 127 -14.44 16.13 1.93
C LYS A 127 -15.97 15.92 1.95
N GLY A 128 -16.53 15.25 0.94
CA GLY A 128 -17.97 14.99 0.86
C GLY A 128 -18.38 13.69 1.56
N PRO A 129 -19.51 13.64 2.28
CA PRO A 129 -20.17 12.39 2.61
C PRO A 129 -20.79 11.74 1.36
N PRO A 130 -20.86 10.39 1.28
CA PRO A 130 -20.47 9.42 2.29
C PRO A 130 -19.16 8.75 1.86
N PHE A 131 -18.03 9.22 2.39
CA PHE A 131 -16.68 8.65 2.18
C PHE A 131 -15.99 9.14 0.87
N PRO A 132 -14.68 9.43 0.88
CA PRO A 132 -14.00 10.09 -0.24
C PRO A 132 -14.10 9.31 -1.55
N ASP A 133 -14.57 9.99 -2.59
CA ASP A 133 -14.64 9.46 -3.96
C ASP A 133 -13.28 9.18 -4.59
N GLN A 134 -12.20 9.69 -3.99
CA GLN A 134 -10.85 9.63 -4.54
C GLN A 134 -9.80 9.51 -3.43
N LEU A 135 -9.01 8.44 -3.51
CA LEU A 135 -7.95 8.06 -2.59
C LEU A 135 -6.60 8.05 -3.34
N GLY A 136 -5.58 8.61 -2.71
CA GLY A 136 -4.20 8.55 -3.15
C GLY A 136 -3.29 8.10 -2.01
N ILE A 137 -2.08 7.65 -2.35
CA ILE A 137 -1.07 7.40 -1.32
C ILE A 137 -0.58 8.73 -0.74
N SER A 138 -0.50 8.84 0.58
CA SER A 138 0.06 10.04 1.19
C SER A 138 1.59 10.04 1.13
N LYS A 139 2.19 11.20 1.38
CA LYS A 139 3.65 11.29 1.59
C LYS A 139 4.14 10.37 2.72
N GLU A 140 3.34 10.18 3.78
CA GLU A 140 3.70 9.31 4.90
C GLU A 140 3.56 7.82 4.54
N GLY A 141 2.49 7.44 3.84
CA GLY A 141 2.31 6.08 3.33
C GLY A 141 3.42 5.68 2.37
N GLY A 142 3.77 6.56 1.43
CA GLY A 142 4.90 6.34 0.52
C GLY A 142 6.26 6.31 1.24
N ARG A 143 6.42 7.05 2.34
CA ARG A 143 7.64 7.00 3.16
C ARG A 143 7.71 5.70 3.97
N LEU A 144 6.59 5.22 4.51
CA LEU A 144 6.52 3.95 5.23
C LEU A 144 6.90 2.77 4.33
N MET A 145 6.32 2.69 3.14
CA MET A 145 6.64 1.63 2.17
C MET A 145 8.11 1.72 1.71
N ARG A 146 8.65 2.93 1.52
CA ARG A 146 10.09 3.11 1.25
C ARG A 146 10.98 2.63 2.40
N ARG A 147 10.60 2.86 3.66
CA ARG A 147 11.36 2.35 4.81
C ARG A 147 11.31 0.83 4.89
N ALA A 148 10.13 0.24 4.65
CA ALA A 148 9.96 -1.20 4.59
C ALA A 148 10.87 -1.80 3.49
N ALA A 149 10.87 -1.22 2.29
CA ALA A 149 11.74 -1.63 1.19
C ALA A 149 13.23 -1.47 1.52
N LYS A 150 13.66 -0.31 2.05
CA LYS A 150 15.06 -0.09 2.44
C LYS A 150 15.54 -1.08 3.50
N LYS A 151 14.69 -1.43 4.48
CA LYS A 151 15.02 -2.47 5.48
C LYS A 151 15.13 -3.83 4.84
N LEU A 152 14.21 -4.17 3.95
CA LEU A 152 14.20 -5.44 3.25
C LEU A 152 15.46 -5.61 2.38
N THR A 153 15.85 -4.59 1.62
CA THR A 153 17.10 -4.59 0.85
C THR A 153 18.31 -4.80 1.76
N LYS A 154 18.38 -4.09 2.90
CA LYS A 154 19.47 -4.27 3.88
C LYS A 154 19.50 -5.66 4.50
N ASP A 155 18.33 -6.22 4.83
CA ASP A 155 18.23 -7.55 5.41
C ASP A 155 18.61 -8.63 4.38
N MET A 156 18.23 -8.45 3.11
CA MET A 156 18.64 -9.32 2.00
C MET A 156 20.14 -9.21 1.68
N ASP A 157 20.74 -8.01 1.74
CA ASP A 157 22.18 -7.82 1.59
C ASP A 157 22.95 -8.49 2.72
N LYS A 158 22.45 -8.41 3.96
CA LYS A 158 23.00 -9.16 5.09
C LYS A 158 22.88 -10.67 4.86
N SER A 159 21.73 -11.16 4.41
CA SER A 159 21.56 -12.58 4.10
C SER A 159 22.52 -13.06 3.01
N LYS A 160 22.84 -12.23 2.01
CA LYS A 160 23.88 -12.52 1.02
C LYS A 160 25.28 -12.50 1.62
N GLN A 161 25.57 -11.59 2.55
CA GLN A 161 26.84 -11.52 3.28
C GLN A 161 27.07 -12.71 4.23
N PHE A 162 26.00 -13.32 4.75
CA PHE A 162 26.09 -14.44 5.70
C PHE A 162 26.00 -15.83 5.07
N GLY A 163 25.98 -15.96 3.75
CA GLY A 163 26.28 -17.22 3.06
C GLY A 163 25.49 -18.45 3.55
N TYR A 164 24.17 -18.34 3.71
CA TYR A 164 23.33 -19.52 3.85
C TYR A 164 22.91 -20.00 2.46
N LEU A 165 23.82 -20.74 1.82
CA LEU A 165 23.53 -21.76 0.81
C LEU A 165 23.31 -23.09 1.53
#